data_AF-A0A1I4IUL5-F1
#
_entry.id   AF-A0A1I4IUL5-F1
#
_cell.length_a   1.000
_cell.length_b   1.000
_cell.length_c   1.000
_cell.angle_alpha   90.00
_cell.angle_beta   90.00
_cell.angle_gamma   90.00
#
_symmetry.space_group_name_H-M   'P 1'
#
loop_
_entity.id
_entity.type
_entity.pdbx_description
1 polymer ?
#
loop_
_entity_poly.entity_id
_entity_poly.type
_entity_poly.pdbx_seq_one_letter_code
_entity_poly.pdbx_strand_id
1 'polypeptide(L)'
;MDRPRTFAGRARAHRRPLSAPRRPGLYLGVAAAGAVLANVLVVPEPGAQAEAGTAEPVSVAQQLGLTASSGPATAPPDLQPLVDLAASRSSREAEQVAAQQAQAAADRAELDRQQAEAGARAAAEAAAAAEAAAREAEVAAAAPAAAPAGAALITNSAGPVHRVVQAAADAVVANVPGAGSITLGGTRGSAADSGGHPSGLALDYMVMSDAALGDAIVAYHLAHWDALGVDYIIWEQRMLSSPGGAWQQMEDRGGATANHMDHPHVNYRAG
;
A
#
# COMPACT_ATOMS: atom_id res chain seq x y z
N MET A 1 25.19 69.44 -33.05
CA MET A 1 25.04 70.22 -31.80
C MET A 1 23.59 70.11 -31.35
N ASP A 2 23.44 69.84 -30.05
CA ASP A 2 22.28 69.70 -29.17
C ASP A 2 20.83 69.98 -29.63
N ARG A 3 19.99 68.92 -29.53
CA ARG A 3 18.88 68.67 -28.55
C ARG A 3 17.94 69.84 -28.09
N PRO A 4 16.75 69.56 -27.50
CA PRO A 4 15.65 68.68 -27.91
C PRO A 4 14.22 69.18 -27.45
N ARG A 5 13.21 68.29 -27.58
CA ARG A 5 12.00 68.08 -26.74
C ARG A 5 10.80 69.03 -26.83
N THR A 6 9.70 68.45 -27.33
CA THR A 6 8.32 68.93 -27.20
C THR A 6 7.51 68.10 -26.19
N PHE A 7 6.91 68.86 -25.26
CA PHE A 7 5.58 68.78 -24.64
C PHE A 7 5.11 67.60 -23.76
N ALA A 8 4.67 68.04 -22.59
CA ALA A 8 3.94 67.38 -21.52
C ALA A 8 2.48 67.04 -21.90
N GLY A 9 1.84 66.16 -21.12
CA GLY A 9 0.38 66.12 -21.11
C GLY A 9 -0.31 64.94 -20.42
N ARG A 10 -0.53 65.11 -19.11
CA ARG A 10 -1.80 64.86 -18.40
C ARG A 10 -2.09 63.46 -17.80
N ALA A 11 -2.29 63.52 -16.48
CA ALA A 11 -2.77 62.50 -15.58
C ALA A 11 -4.22 62.04 -15.82
N ARG A 12 -4.50 60.79 -15.44
CA ARG A 12 -5.81 60.36 -14.92
C ARG A 12 -5.61 59.39 -13.75
N ALA A 13 -6.08 59.80 -12.58
CA ALA A 13 -6.33 58.94 -11.43
C ALA A 13 -7.70 58.27 -11.59
N HIS A 14 -7.83 56.99 -11.24
CA HIS A 14 -9.07 56.41 -10.68
C HIS A 14 -8.76 55.08 -9.97
N ARG A 15 -8.90 55.09 -8.63
CA ARG A 15 -9.94 54.41 -7.82
C ARG A 15 -9.60 52.95 -7.46
N ARG A 16 -9.22 52.76 -6.18
CA ARG A 16 -9.40 51.50 -5.44
C ARG A 16 -10.90 51.26 -5.19
N PRO A 17 -11.29 50.00 -4.96
CA PRO A 17 -12.25 49.72 -3.89
C PRO A 17 -11.68 48.78 -2.83
N LEU A 18 -12.31 48.87 -1.65
CA LEU A 18 -12.05 48.15 -0.41
C LEU A 18 -13.00 46.95 -0.26
N SER A 19 -12.49 45.88 0.34
CA SER A 19 -13.10 44.97 1.33
C SER A 19 -14.26 43.99 1.03
N ALA A 20 -13.99 42.75 1.48
CA ALA A 20 -14.83 41.77 2.22
C ALA A 20 -15.71 40.77 1.43
N PRO A 21 -16.12 39.58 1.99
CA PRO A 21 -16.01 39.07 3.37
C PRO A 21 -15.45 37.62 3.55
N ARG A 22 -15.39 37.17 4.81
CA ARG A 22 -14.96 35.86 5.34
C ARG A 22 -16.10 34.81 5.43
N ARG A 23 -15.69 33.53 5.59
CA ARG A 23 -16.27 32.38 6.38
C ARG A 23 -16.99 31.28 5.57
N PRO A 24 -17.24 30.06 6.12
CA PRO A 24 -16.69 29.36 7.31
C PRO A 24 -16.15 27.95 6.97
N GLY A 25 -15.71 27.22 8.00
CA GLY A 25 -14.93 25.99 7.90
C GLY A 25 -15.63 24.73 7.38
N LEU A 26 -14.79 23.75 7.08
CA LEU A 26 -15.07 22.35 7.27
C LEU A 26 -13.85 21.77 8.00
N TYR A 27 -14.06 21.51 9.29
CA TYR A 27 -13.23 20.61 10.07
C TYR A 27 -13.34 19.24 9.40
N LEU A 28 -12.33 18.83 8.62
CA LEU A 28 -12.22 17.43 8.23
C LEU A 28 -11.59 16.71 9.43
N GLY A 29 -12.45 16.02 10.18
CA GLY A 29 -12.04 15.18 11.29
C GLY A 29 -11.03 14.15 10.82
N VAL A 30 -9.83 14.20 11.40
CA VAL A 30 -8.89 13.08 11.36
C VAL A 30 -9.53 11.98 12.19
N ALA A 31 -10.22 11.05 11.52
CA ALA A 31 -10.54 9.75 12.11
C ALA A 31 -9.23 8.99 12.23
N ALA A 32 -8.55 9.15 13.37
CA ALA A 32 -7.49 8.24 13.78
C ALA A 32 -8.13 6.88 14.08
N ALA A 33 -8.28 6.05 13.06
CA ALA A 33 -8.52 4.63 13.25
C ALA A 33 -7.21 4.03 13.81
N GLY A 34 -7.11 4.05 15.15
CA GLY A 34 -6.08 3.32 15.86
C GLY A 34 -6.26 1.83 15.58
N ALA A 35 -5.38 1.26 14.76
CA ALA A 35 -5.21 -0.18 14.70
C ALA A 35 -4.52 -0.62 15.99
N VAL A 36 -5.32 -0.91 17.03
CA VAL A 36 -4.86 -1.70 18.17
C VAL A 36 -4.68 -3.12 17.65
N LEU A 37 -3.45 -3.47 17.30
CA LEU A 37 -3.05 -4.86 17.09
C LEU A 37 -3.04 -5.55 18.47
N ALA A 38 -4.19 -6.09 18.87
CA ALA A 38 -4.24 -7.06 19.94
C ALA A 38 -3.59 -8.36 19.42
N ASN A 39 -2.29 -8.54 19.71
CA ASN A 39 -1.66 -9.84 19.61
C ASN A 39 -2.32 -10.76 20.64
N VAL A 40 -3.37 -11.48 20.23
CA VAL A 40 -3.83 -12.66 20.97
C VAL A 40 -2.76 -13.72 20.77
N LEU A 41 -1.81 -13.77 21.70
CA LEU A 41 -0.96 -14.91 21.87
C LEU A 41 -1.86 -16.06 22.33
N VAL A 42 -2.33 -16.88 21.39
CA VAL A 42 -2.87 -18.21 21.70
C VAL A 42 -1.67 -19.03 22.17
N VAL A 43 -1.44 -19.00 23.48
CA VAL A 43 -0.61 -20.00 24.14
C VAL A 43 -1.34 -21.33 23.95
N PRO A 44 -0.76 -22.34 23.27
CA PRO A 44 -1.27 -23.68 23.39
C PRO A 44 -1.06 -24.08 24.85
N GLU A 45 -2.13 -24.21 25.61
CA GLU A 45 -2.09 -24.87 26.91
C GLU A 45 -1.32 -26.19 26.74
N PRO A 46 -0.21 -26.43 27.46
CA PRO A 46 0.25 -27.79 27.61
C PRO A 46 -0.90 -28.52 28.31
N GLY A 47 -1.40 -29.59 27.69
CA GLY A 47 -2.48 -30.39 28.27
C GLY A 47 -2.18 -30.68 29.73
N ALA A 48 -2.88 -29.98 30.62
CA ALA A 48 -2.83 -30.24 32.04
C ALA A 48 -3.50 -31.60 32.22
N GLN A 49 -2.68 -32.65 32.22
CA GLN A 49 -3.03 -33.89 32.87
C GLN A 49 -3.24 -33.53 34.34
N ALA A 50 -4.49 -33.36 34.74
CA ALA A 50 -4.84 -33.46 36.13
C ALA A 50 -4.50 -34.89 36.55
N GLU A 51 -3.30 -35.08 37.12
CA GLU A 51 -3.13 -36.14 38.08
C GLU A 51 -4.27 -35.98 39.09
N ALA A 52 -5.09 -37.02 39.20
CA ALA A 52 -6.04 -37.16 40.28
C ALA A 52 -5.24 -37.30 41.58
N GLY A 53 -4.69 -36.18 42.07
CA GLY A 53 -4.33 -36.04 43.46
C GLY A 53 -5.61 -36.24 44.25
N THR A 54 -5.61 -37.30 45.07
CA THR A 54 -6.64 -37.61 46.05
C THR A 54 -6.75 -36.46 47.05
N ALA A 55 -7.41 -35.39 46.66
CA ALA A 55 -7.96 -34.42 47.60
C ALA A 55 -9.21 -35.08 48.18
N GLU A 56 -9.05 -35.74 49.32
CA GLU A 56 -10.15 -36.25 50.14
C GLU A 56 -11.19 -35.13 50.28
N PRO A 57 -12.43 -35.31 49.79
CA PRO A 57 -13.46 -34.28 49.93
C PRO A 57 -13.78 -34.14 51.42
N VAL A 58 -13.26 -33.09 52.06
CA VAL A 58 -13.58 -32.78 53.45
C VAL A 58 -15.07 -32.45 53.53
N SER A 59 -15.81 -33.32 54.21
CA SER A 59 -17.25 -33.15 54.38
C SER A 59 -17.55 -31.87 55.15
N VAL A 60 -18.25 -30.93 54.50
CA VAL A 60 -18.70 -29.66 55.10
C VAL A 60 -19.52 -29.91 56.38
N ALA A 61 -20.20 -31.05 56.48
CA ALA A 61 -20.96 -31.44 57.67
C ALA A 61 -20.08 -31.66 58.91
N GLN A 62 -18.84 -32.14 58.72
CA GLN A 62 -17.92 -32.45 59.80
C GLN A 62 -17.23 -31.20 60.36
N GLN A 63 -17.05 -30.17 59.52
CA GLN A 63 -16.54 -28.87 59.93
C GLN A 63 -17.60 -28.00 60.65
N LEU A 64 -18.89 -28.31 60.45
CA LEU A 64 -20.02 -27.66 61.16
C LEU A 64 -20.44 -28.39 62.45
N GLY A 65 -19.76 -29.48 62.83
CA GLY A 65 -20.01 -30.18 64.09
C GLY A 65 -21.34 -30.94 64.17
N LEU A 66 -21.96 -31.25 63.03
CA LEU A 66 -23.23 -31.99 62.97
C LEU A 66 -22.94 -33.49 63.04
N THR A 67 -23.24 -34.12 64.18
CA THR A 67 -23.20 -35.58 64.34
C THR A 67 -24.50 -36.20 63.80
N ALA A 68 -24.38 -37.18 62.91
CA ALA A 68 -25.53 -37.87 62.34
C ALA A 68 -26.31 -38.63 63.44
N SER A 69 -27.54 -38.20 63.74
CA SER A 69 -28.48 -38.97 64.55
C SER A 69 -29.18 -39.99 63.65
N SER A 70 -28.77 -41.25 63.76
CA SER A 70 -29.32 -42.38 63.00
C SER A 70 -30.67 -42.83 63.60
N GLY A 71 -31.71 -42.02 63.42
CA GLY A 71 -33.10 -42.51 63.52
C GLY A 71 -33.50 -43.23 62.21
N PRO A 72 -34.54 -44.09 62.21
CA PRO A 72 -35.01 -44.72 60.98
C PRO A 72 -35.43 -43.61 60.01
N ALA A 73 -34.62 -43.38 58.99
CA ALA A 73 -34.96 -42.48 57.92
C ALA A 73 -36.22 -43.03 57.25
N THR A 74 -37.29 -42.23 57.30
CA THR A 74 -38.46 -42.37 56.42
C THR A 74 -37.95 -42.59 55.01
N ALA A 75 -38.61 -43.48 54.24
CA ALA A 75 -38.22 -43.89 52.88
C ALA A 75 -37.57 -42.73 52.08
N PRO A 76 -36.47 -42.99 51.34
CA PRO A 76 -35.71 -41.92 50.68
C PRO A 76 -36.67 -41.06 49.84
N PRO A 77 -36.54 -39.72 49.87
CA PRO A 77 -37.34 -38.87 49.01
C PRO A 77 -37.15 -39.33 47.56
N ASP A 78 -38.22 -39.38 46.79
CA ASP A 78 -38.15 -39.70 45.37
C ASP A 78 -37.25 -38.67 44.67
N LEU A 79 -36.03 -39.08 44.31
CA LEU A 79 -35.02 -38.23 43.67
C LEU A 79 -35.20 -38.16 42.15
N GLN A 80 -36.13 -38.93 41.57
CA GLN A 80 -36.39 -38.93 40.13
C GLN A 80 -36.64 -37.52 39.56
N PRO A 81 -37.41 -36.63 40.22
CA PRO A 81 -37.63 -35.27 39.70
C PRO A 81 -36.34 -34.43 39.60
N LEU A 82 -35.35 -34.67 40.46
CA LEU A 82 -34.06 -33.97 40.40
C LEU A 82 -33.17 -34.50 39.29
N VAL A 83 -33.22 -35.82 39.04
CA VAL A 83 -32.53 -36.47 37.92
C VAL A 83 -33.11 -35.96 36.60
N ASP A 84 -34.43 -35.90 36.47
CA ASP A 84 -35.13 -35.37 35.29
C ASP A 84 -34.79 -33.89 35.03
N LEU A 85 -34.69 -33.09 36.10
CA LEU A 85 -34.29 -31.70 36.00
C LEU A 85 -32.83 -31.54 35.55
N ALA A 86 -31.92 -32.38 36.05
CA ALA A 86 -30.53 -32.39 35.63
C ALA A 86 -30.38 -32.81 34.16
N ALA A 87 -31.09 -33.86 33.73
CA ALA A 87 -31.14 -34.27 32.33
C ALA A 87 -31.68 -33.17 31.42
N SER A 88 -32.77 -32.50 31.83
CA SER A 88 -33.37 -31.37 31.10
C SER A 88 -32.46 -30.14 31.03
N ARG A 89 -31.59 -29.92 32.03
CA ARG A 89 -30.60 -28.83 31.99
C ARG A 89 -29.48 -29.16 31.02
N SER A 90 -28.95 -30.39 31.09
CA SER A 90 -27.92 -30.86 30.18
C SER A 90 -28.36 -30.83 28.72
N SER A 91 -29.63 -31.20 28.43
CA SER A 91 -30.16 -31.13 27.06
C SER A 91 -30.23 -29.68 26.55
N ARG A 92 -30.72 -28.75 27.37
CA ARG A 92 -30.79 -27.32 27.01
C ARG A 92 -29.41 -26.70 26.80
N GLU A 93 -28.43 -27.07 27.63
CA GLU A 93 -27.04 -26.62 27.46
C GLU A 93 -26.47 -27.13 26.14
N ALA A 94 -26.69 -28.40 25.80
CA ALA A 94 -26.26 -28.97 24.52
C ALA A 94 -26.93 -28.28 23.32
N GLU A 95 -28.24 -28.03 23.38
CA GLU A 95 -28.99 -27.28 22.37
C GLU A 95 -28.46 -25.86 22.20
N GLN A 96 -28.13 -25.18 23.31
CA GLN A 96 -27.58 -23.83 23.28
C GLN A 96 -26.20 -23.78 22.64
N VAL A 97 -25.33 -24.75 22.94
CA VAL A 97 -24.02 -24.89 22.28
C VAL A 97 -24.19 -25.16 20.78
N ALA A 98 -25.10 -26.05 20.40
CA ALA A 98 -25.38 -26.33 18.99
C ALA A 98 -25.90 -25.08 18.25
N ALA A 99 -26.78 -24.30 18.87
CA ALA A 99 -27.29 -23.05 18.31
C ALA A 99 -26.18 -21.99 18.14
N GLN A 100 -25.26 -21.87 19.12
CA GLN A 100 -24.11 -20.97 19.01
C GLN A 100 -23.16 -21.37 17.88
N GLN A 101 -22.90 -22.67 17.73
CA GLN A 101 -22.08 -23.19 16.63
C GLN A 101 -22.73 -22.93 15.26
N ALA A 102 -24.04 -23.14 15.15
CA ALA A 102 -24.79 -22.84 13.93
C ALA A 102 -24.75 -21.35 13.58
N GLN A 103 -24.89 -20.47 14.58
CA GLN A 103 -24.77 -19.02 14.37
C GLN A 103 -23.37 -18.63 13.92
N ALA A 104 -22.32 -19.15 14.57
CA ALA A 104 -20.94 -18.89 14.17
C ALA A 104 -20.62 -19.37 12.75
N ALA A 105 -21.20 -20.51 12.34
CA ALA A 105 -21.07 -21.00 10.97
C ALA A 105 -21.79 -20.09 9.96
N ALA A 106 -22.98 -19.57 10.31
CA ALA A 106 -23.71 -18.62 9.48
C ALA A 106 -22.97 -17.29 9.33
N ASP A 107 -22.43 -16.76 10.43
CA ASP A 107 -21.63 -15.52 10.43
C ASP A 107 -20.36 -15.67 9.59
N ARG A 108 -19.70 -16.84 9.66
CA ARG A 108 -18.55 -17.15 8.82
C ARG A 108 -18.91 -17.21 7.34
N ALA A 109 -20.02 -17.87 6.99
CA ALA A 109 -20.49 -17.94 5.60
C ALA A 109 -20.84 -16.56 5.03
N GLU A 110 -21.39 -15.67 5.86
CA GLU A 110 -21.66 -14.29 5.48
C GLU A 110 -20.37 -13.51 5.20
N LEU A 111 -19.36 -13.63 6.08
CA LEU A 111 -18.05 -13.01 5.87
C LEU A 111 -17.36 -13.54 4.62
N ASP A 112 -17.40 -14.85 4.38
CA ASP A 112 -16.83 -15.47 3.18
C ASP A 112 -17.53 -14.95 1.91
N ARG A 113 -18.86 -14.76 1.94
CA ARG A 113 -19.61 -14.15 0.84
C ARG A 113 -19.21 -12.70 0.60
N GLN A 114 -19.11 -11.89 1.66
CA GLN A 114 -18.70 -10.49 1.56
C GLN A 114 -17.28 -10.35 1.01
N GLN A 115 -16.36 -11.23 1.41
CA GLN A 115 -14.99 -11.27 0.87
C GLN A 115 -15.00 -11.67 -0.61
N ALA A 116 -15.81 -12.64 -1.02
CA ALA A 116 -15.95 -13.03 -2.42
C ALA A 116 -16.53 -11.90 -3.28
N GLU A 117 -17.56 -11.19 -2.79
CA GLU A 117 -18.15 -10.03 -3.46
C GLU A 117 -17.16 -8.87 -3.57
N ALA A 118 -16.40 -8.59 -2.50
CA ALA A 118 -15.34 -7.57 -2.52
C ALA A 118 -14.22 -7.94 -3.49
N GLY A 119 -13.81 -9.21 -3.52
CA GLY A 119 -12.83 -9.73 -4.48
C GLY A 119 -13.31 -9.63 -5.93
N ALA A 120 -14.57 -9.98 -6.20
CA ALA A 120 -15.19 -9.85 -7.51
C ALA A 120 -15.28 -8.38 -7.95
N ARG A 121 -15.64 -7.48 -7.04
CA ARG A 121 -15.67 -6.04 -7.29
C ARG A 121 -14.27 -5.48 -7.59
N ALA A 122 -13.26 -5.85 -6.80
CA ALA A 122 -11.88 -5.44 -7.04
C ALA A 122 -11.36 -5.96 -8.39
N ALA A 123 -11.69 -7.21 -8.75
CA ALA A 123 -11.36 -7.77 -10.05
C ALA A 123 -12.06 -7.02 -11.21
N ALA A 124 -13.33 -6.65 -11.04
CA ALA A 124 -14.06 -5.86 -12.02
C ALA A 124 -13.49 -4.43 -12.17
N GLU A 125 -13.13 -3.78 -11.06
CA GLU A 125 -12.48 -2.46 -11.06
C GLU A 125 -11.10 -2.53 -11.74
N ALA A 126 -10.31 -3.58 -11.48
CA ALA A 126 -9.03 -3.81 -12.14
C ALA A 126 -9.18 -4.09 -13.64
N ALA A 127 -10.19 -4.88 -14.03
CA ALA A 127 -10.49 -5.13 -15.44
C ALA A 127 -10.93 -3.85 -16.18
N ALA A 128 -11.76 -3.02 -15.53
CA ALA A 128 -12.18 -1.74 -16.09
C ALA A 128 -11.01 -0.75 -16.22
N ALA A 129 -10.11 -0.72 -15.24
CA ALA A 129 -8.89 0.09 -15.31
C ALA A 129 -7.95 -0.40 -16.44
N ALA A 130 -7.80 -1.71 -16.62
CA ALA A 130 -7.02 -2.28 -17.72
C ALA A 130 -7.65 -1.96 -19.09
N GLU A 131 -8.97 -2.02 -19.22
CA GLU A 131 -9.67 -1.65 -20.46
C GLU A 131 -9.56 -0.15 -20.74
N ALA A 132 -9.65 0.71 -19.71
CA ALA A 132 -9.43 2.14 -19.85
C ALA A 132 -8.00 2.46 -20.30
N ALA A 133 -6.99 1.83 -19.69
CA ALA A 133 -5.60 1.97 -20.08
C ALA A 133 -5.36 1.47 -21.53
N ALA A 134 -6.01 0.38 -21.94
CA ALA A 134 -5.94 -0.12 -23.31
C ALA A 134 -6.57 0.87 -24.32
N ARG A 135 -7.72 1.47 -23.98
CA ARG A 135 -8.35 2.52 -24.82
C ARG A 135 -7.50 3.78 -24.89
N GLU A 136 -6.88 4.20 -23.79
CA GLU A 136 -5.93 5.33 -23.78
C GLU A 136 -4.70 5.03 -24.64
N ALA A 137 -4.17 3.80 -24.58
CA ALA A 137 -3.08 3.36 -25.44
C ALA A 137 -3.49 3.31 -26.93
N GLU A 138 -4.71 2.90 -27.25
CA GLU A 138 -5.25 2.90 -28.61
C GLU A 138 -5.44 4.34 -29.14
N VAL A 139 -5.94 5.26 -28.31
CA VAL A 139 -6.06 6.68 -28.66
C VAL A 139 -4.68 7.33 -28.82
N ALA A 140 -3.70 6.96 -27.99
CA ALA A 140 -2.30 7.39 -28.14
C ALA A 140 -1.65 6.84 -29.42
N ALA A 141 -1.96 5.60 -29.81
CA ALA A 141 -1.49 5.00 -31.06
C ALA A 141 -2.19 5.58 -32.31
N ALA A 142 -3.42 6.08 -32.18
CA ALA A 142 -4.18 6.72 -33.25
C ALA A 142 -3.90 8.23 -33.40
N ALA A 143 -3.24 8.86 -32.43
CA ALA A 143 -2.71 10.20 -32.59
C ALA A 143 -1.65 10.19 -33.71
N PRO A 144 -1.63 11.19 -34.63
CA PRO A 144 -0.58 11.25 -35.63
C PRO A 144 0.75 11.30 -34.90
N ALA A 145 1.65 10.36 -35.22
CA ALA A 145 3.02 10.37 -34.72
C ALA A 145 3.58 11.77 -34.93
N ALA A 146 3.75 12.51 -33.84
CA ALA A 146 4.51 13.74 -33.88
C ALA A 146 5.89 13.34 -34.42
N ALA A 147 6.36 14.07 -35.44
CA ALA A 147 7.72 13.94 -35.95
C ALA A 147 8.70 13.82 -34.77
N PRO A 148 9.77 12.99 -34.87
CA PRO A 148 10.61 12.64 -33.73
C PRO A 148 10.94 13.90 -32.94
N ALA A 149 10.38 14.00 -31.73
CA ALA A 149 10.83 14.97 -30.76
C ALA A 149 12.33 14.72 -30.57
N GLY A 150 13.12 15.79 -30.66
CA GLY A 150 14.57 15.72 -30.80
C GLY A 150 15.26 14.84 -29.76
N ALA A 151 16.49 14.42 -30.10
CA ALA A 151 17.35 13.64 -29.23
C ALA A 151 17.27 14.11 -27.76
N ALA A 152 17.11 13.15 -26.86
CA ALA A 152 17.01 13.40 -25.44
C ALA A 152 18.27 14.14 -24.96
N LEU A 153 18.06 15.30 -24.32
CA LEU A 153 19.16 16.09 -23.78
C LEU A 153 19.54 15.54 -22.40
N ILE A 154 20.64 14.79 -22.36
CA ILE A 154 21.15 14.19 -21.12
C ILE A 154 22.24 15.09 -20.53
N THR A 155 22.06 15.49 -19.28
CA THR A 155 23.05 16.27 -18.53
C THR A 155 24.16 15.34 -18.05
N ASN A 156 25.35 15.51 -18.61
CA ASN A 156 26.52 14.69 -18.33
C ASN A 156 27.67 15.55 -17.78
N SER A 157 28.37 15.05 -16.77
CA SER A 157 29.49 15.76 -16.12
C SER A 157 30.81 14.98 -16.11
N ALA A 158 30.81 13.70 -16.51
CA ALA A 158 32.00 12.85 -16.51
C ALA A 158 32.27 12.12 -17.85
N GLY A 159 31.50 12.43 -18.91
CA GLY A 159 31.63 11.81 -20.23
C GLY A 159 30.28 11.52 -20.88
N PRO A 160 30.22 11.04 -22.12
CA PRO A 160 28.95 10.62 -22.71
C PRO A 160 28.42 9.36 -22.03
N VAL A 161 27.10 9.15 -22.10
CA VAL A 161 26.50 7.83 -21.82
C VAL A 161 26.80 6.84 -22.95
N HIS A 162 26.60 5.55 -22.69
CA HIS A 162 26.64 4.53 -23.74
C HIS A 162 25.55 4.75 -24.80
N ARG A 163 25.80 4.27 -26.02
CA ARG A 163 24.82 4.38 -27.13
C ARG A 163 23.46 3.77 -26.77
N VAL A 164 23.45 2.62 -26.10
CA VAL A 164 22.21 1.95 -25.66
C VAL A 164 21.39 2.85 -24.73
N VAL A 165 22.06 3.59 -23.85
CA VAL A 165 21.42 4.51 -22.90
C VAL A 165 20.86 5.74 -23.61
N GLN A 166 21.60 6.32 -24.57
CA GLN A 166 21.07 7.42 -25.39
C GLN A 166 19.85 6.97 -26.19
N ALA A 167 19.91 5.79 -26.82
CA ALA A 167 18.78 5.25 -27.58
C ALA A 167 17.55 4.98 -26.70
N ALA A 168 17.76 4.50 -25.47
CA ALA A 168 16.67 4.33 -24.50
C ALA A 168 16.05 5.67 -24.09
N ALA A 169 16.87 6.69 -23.81
CA ALA A 169 16.40 8.03 -23.50
C ALA A 169 15.58 8.64 -24.64
N ASP A 170 16.07 8.52 -25.89
CA ASP A 170 15.37 9.00 -27.08
C ASP A 170 14.01 8.30 -27.24
N ALA A 171 13.95 6.99 -27.01
CA ALA A 171 12.72 6.23 -27.06
C ALA A 171 11.71 6.66 -25.98
N VAL A 172 12.17 6.91 -24.75
CA VAL A 172 11.30 7.39 -23.66
C VAL A 172 10.78 8.79 -23.95
N VAL A 173 11.64 9.72 -24.37
CA VAL A 173 11.24 11.10 -24.71
C VAL A 173 10.23 11.13 -25.88
N ALA A 174 10.38 10.23 -26.84
CA ALA A 174 9.47 10.15 -27.98
C ALA A 174 8.10 9.53 -27.65
N ASN A 175 8.04 8.59 -26.70
CA ASN A 175 6.84 7.78 -26.49
C ASN A 175 6.12 8.02 -25.15
N VAL A 176 6.76 8.69 -24.18
CA VAL A 176 6.16 9.01 -22.89
C VAL A 176 5.80 10.50 -22.84
N PRO A 177 4.51 10.87 -22.89
CA PRO A 177 4.08 12.26 -22.81
C PRO A 177 4.66 12.96 -21.55
N GLY A 178 5.27 14.12 -21.73
CA GLY A 178 5.90 14.88 -20.64
C GLY A 178 7.38 14.59 -20.40
N ALA A 179 7.91 13.44 -20.85
CA ALA A 179 9.31 13.08 -20.63
C ALA A 179 10.31 14.01 -21.36
N GLY A 180 9.90 14.64 -22.47
CA GLY A 180 10.74 15.63 -23.16
C GLY A 180 10.91 16.97 -22.42
N SER A 181 10.17 17.21 -21.34
CA SER A 181 10.19 18.46 -20.58
C SER A 181 10.99 18.37 -19.27
N ILE A 182 11.46 17.17 -18.90
CA ILE A 182 12.22 16.93 -17.67
C ILE A 182 13.73 16.94 -17.93
N THR A 183 14.51 17.07 -16.86
CA THR A 183 15.96 16.88 -16.92
C THR A 183 16.29 15.40 -16.84
N LEU A 184 17.17 14.91 -17.71
CA LEU A 184 17.75 13.57 -17.62
C LEU A 184 19.18 13.69 -17.07
N GLY A 185 19.43 13.08 -15.92
CA GLY A 185 20.76 13.00 -15.31
C GLY A 185 21.53 11.80 -15.84
N GLY A 186 22.66 12.04 -16.51
CA GLY A 186 23.56 11.00 -17.03
C GLY A 186 24.82 10.86 -16.19
N THR A 187 26.00 10.85 -16.83
CA THR A 187 27.26 10.57 -16.16
C THR A 187 27.65 11.61 -15.10
N ARG A 188 28.25 11.12 -14.01
CA ARG A 188 28.87 11.95 -12.97
C ARG A 188 30.07 11.23 -12.35
N GLY A 189 31.06 12.00 -11.88
CA GLY A 189 32.37 11.51 -11.42
C GLY A 189 32.36 10.81 -10.04
N SER A 190 31.26 10.19 -9.64
CA SER A 190 31.15 9.43 -8.39
C SER A 190 31.89 8.10 -8.48
N ALA A 191 32.46 7.60 -7.38
CA ALA A 191 33.01 6.24 -7.30
C ALA A 191 32.06 5.23 -6.64
N ALA A 192 30.95 5.71 -6.05
CA ALA A 192 30.03 4.88 -5.27
C ALA A 192 29.17 3.95 -6.14
N ASP A 193 28.99 4.28 -7.41
CA ASP A 193 28.15 3.58 -8.38
C ASP A 193 28.95 3.23 -9.64
N SER A 194 30.07 2.52 -9.51
CA SER A 194 30.99 2.23 -10.63
C SER A 194 30.34 1.53 -11.85
N GLY A 195 29.20 0.85 -11.68
CA GLY A 195 28.37 0.27 -12.75
C GLY A 195 27.10 1.09 -13.09
N GLY A 196 26.92 2.26 -12.47
CA GLY A 196 25.79 3.17 -12.66
C GLY A 196 26.18 4.40 -13.49
N HIS A 197 25.93 5.60 -12.96
CA HIS A 197 26.17 6.85 -13.70
C HIS A 197 27.62 7.07 -14.15
N PRO A 198 28.65 6.83 -13.32
CA PRO A 198 30.05 6.93 -13.73
C PRO A 198 30.40 6.10 -14.97
N SER A 199 29.77 4.94 -15.15
CA SER A 199 29.98 4.08 -16.31
C SER A 199 29.22 4.51 -17.56
N GLY A 200 28.32 5.48 -17.45
CA GLY A 200 27.43 5.87 -18.54
C GLY A 200 26.35 4.84 -18.85
N LEU A 201 26.03 3.96 -17.91
CA LEU A 201 24.99 2.93 -18.01
C LEU A 201 23.73 3.24 -17.19
N ALA A 202 23.58 4.46 -16.67
CA ALA A 202 22.42 4.84 -15.86
C ALA A 202 21.85 6.19 -16.25
N LEU A 203 20.55 6.35 -16.01
CA LEU A 203 19.82 7.62 -16.13
C LEU A 203 18.91 7.86 -14.93
N ASP A 204 18.89 9.11 -14.49
CA ASP A 204 17.90 9.65 -13.55
C ASP A 204 16.89 10.50 -14.34
N TYR A 205 15.62 10.11 -14.33
CA TYR A 205 14.53 10.87 -14.96
C TYR A 205 13.92 11.83 -13.94
N MET A 206 14.35 13.10 -13.92
CA MET A 206 14.00 14.06 -12.86
C MET A 206 12.56 14.57 -12.96
N VAL A 207 11.60 13.81 -12.42
CA VAL A 207 10.16 14.13 -12.43
C VAL A 207 9.73 15.04 -11.27
N MET A 208 10.62 15.25 -10.28
CA MET A 208 10.38 16.10 -9.12
C MET A 208 9.15 15.64 -8.33
N SER A 209 8.06 16.41 -8.33
CA SER A 209 6.81 16.06 -7.63
C SER A 209 5.79 15.34 -8.53
N ASP A 210 6.09 15.13 -9.80
CA ASP A 210 5.17 14.48 -10.76
C ASP A 210 5.33 12.96 -10.73
N ALA A 211 4.75 12.34 -9.70
CA ALA A 211 4.80 10.88 -9.53
C ALA A 211 4.09 10.15 -10.69
N ALA A 212 3.05 10.74 -11.28
CA ALA A 212 2.34 10.15 -12.40
C ALA A 212 3.22 10.05 -13.65
N LEU A 213 4.05 11.06 -13.92
CA LEU A 213 5.08 10.97 -14.97
C LEU A 213 6.13 9.92 -14.63
N GLY A 214 6.55 9.83 -13.35
CA GLY A 214 7.46 8.78 -12.88
C GLY A 214 6.92 7.38 -13.15
N ASP A 215 5.67 7.12 -12.79
CA ASP A 215 4.97 5.86 -13.03
C ASP A 215 4.85 5.54 -14.52
N ALA A 216 4.54 6.53 -15.36
CA ALA A 216 4.47 6.36 -16.81
C ALA A 216 5.83 5.99 -17.41
N ILE A 217 6.92 6.62 -16.94
CA ILE A 217 8.28 6.28 -17.34
C ILE A 217 8.63 4.85 -16.92
N VAL A 218 8.35 4.46 -15.67
CA VAL A 218 8.60 3.08 -15.19
C VAL A 218 7.79 2.06 -15.98
N ALA A 219 6.51 2.32 -16.23
CA ALA A 219 5.65 1.43 -17.02
C ALA A 219 6.18 1.21 -18.44
N TYR A 220 6.67 2.27 -19.10
CA TYR A 220 7.31 2.15 -20.41
C TYR A 220 8.56 1.26 -20.36
N HIS A 221 9.42 1.44 -19.35
CA HIS A 221 10.60 0.59 -19.19
C HIS A 221 10.24 -0.87 -18.92
N LEU A 222 9.17 -1.15 -18.15
CA LEU A 222 8.69 -2.51 -17.92
C LEU A 222 8.20 -3.17 -19.22
N ALA A 223 7.40 -2.44 -20.01
CA ALA A 223 6.85 -2.94 -21.26
C ALA A 223 7.93 -3.20 -22.33
N HIS A 224 9.04 -2.46 -22.27
CA HIS A 224 10.12 -2.52 -23.26
C HIS A 224 11.46 -3.00 -22.67
N TRP A 225 11.43 -3.72 -21.54
CA TRP A 225 12.60 -4.04 -20.73
C TRP A 225 13.80 -4.56 -21.53
N ASP A 226 13.60 -5.61 -22.33
CA ASP A 226 14.67 -6.21 -23.12
C ASP A 226 15.07 -5.35 -24.33
N ALA A 227 14.12 -4.67 -24.95
CA ALA A 227 14.37 -3.81 -26.11
C ALA A 227 15.20 -2.57 -25.74
N LEU A 228 14.99 -2.03 -24.54
CA LEU A 228 15.76 -0.91 -23.99
C LEU A 228 17.05 -1.38 -23.30
N GLY A 229 17.21 -2.68 -23.05
CA GLY A 229 18.35 -3.23 -22.34
C GLY A 229 18.37 -2.89 -20.85
N VAL A 230 17.21 -2.79 -20.20
CA VAL A 230 17.11 -2.48 -18.76
C VAL A 230 17.77 -3.58 -17.93
N ASP A 231 18.56 -3.18 -16.94
CA ASP A 231 19.17 -4.07 -15.95
C ASP A 231 18.40 -4.03 -14.62
N TYR A 232 18.14 -2.84 -14.10
CA TYR A 232 17.25 -2.64 -12.96
C TYR A 232 16.64 -1.23 -12.96
N ILE A 233 15.57 -1.07 -12.19
CA ILE A 233 14.88 0.20 -11.94
C ILE A 233 14.83 0.45 -10.43
N ILE A 234 15.03 1.69 -10.01
CA ILE A 234 14.72 2.17 -8.67
C ILE A 234 13.67 3.28 -8.77
N TRP A 235 12.57 3.13 -8.07
CA TRP A 235 11.50 4.12 -8.01
C TRP A 235 10.76 4.03 -6.68
N GLU A 236 10.44 5.19 -6.09
CA GLU A 236 9.76 5.30 -4.80
C GLU A 236 10.33 4.38 -3.71
N GLN A 237 11.65 4.47 -3.50
CA GLN A 237 12.40 3.69 -2.51
C GLN A 237 12.31 2.16 -2.69
N ARG A 238 11.97 1.70 -3.90
CA ARG A 238 11.87 0.29 -4.22
C ARG A 238 12.73 -0.02 -5.44
N MET A 239 13.32 -1.21 -5.47
CA MET A 239 14.13 -1.69 -6.58
C MET A 239 13.46 -2.87 -7.28
N LEU A 240 13.54 -2.89 -8.60
CA LEU A 240 13.13 -4.02 -9.43
C LEU A 240 14.27 -4.44 -10.34
N SER A 241 14.65 -5.71 -10.28
CA SER A 241 15.81 -6.25 -11.03
C SER A 241 15.41 -7.19 -12.18
N SER A 242 14.11 -7.32 -12.47
CA SER A 242 13.61 -8.10 -13.61
C SER A 242 12.18 -7.67 -13.99
N PRO A 243 11.77 -7.79 -15.26
CA PRO A 243 10.49 -7.23 -15.75
C PRO A 243 9.23 -7.82 -15.11
N GLY A 244 9.32 -9.04 -14.56
CA GLY A 244 8.25 -9.70 -13.81
C GLY A 244 8.60 -10.01 -12.36
N GLY A 245 9.67 -9.39 -11.84
CA GLY A 245 10.14 -9.61 -10.48
C GLY A 245 9.28 -8.92 -9.43
N ALA A 246 9.56 -9.23 -8.16
CA ALA A 246 8.98 -8.50 -7.04
C ALA A 246 9.82 -7.25 -6.74
N TRP A 247 9.15 -6.12 -6.52
CA TRP A 247 9.77 -4.91 -5.97
C TRP A 247 10.35 -5.18 -4.57
N GLN A 248 11.62 -4.82 -4.37
CA GLN A 248 12.33 -4.94 -3.10
C GLN A 248 12.43 -3.58 -2.44
N GLN A 249 11.97 -3.48 -1.19
CA GLN A 249 12.08 -2.25 -0.41
C GLN A 249 13.54 -1.92 -0.11
N MET A 250 13.95 -0.68 -0.36
CA MET A 250 15.28 -0.19 0.01
C MET A 250 15.27 0.42 1.42
N GLU A 251 16.42 0.39 2.07
CA GLU A 251 16.67 1.15 3.29
C GLU A 251 16.48 2.65 3.05
N ASP A 252 16.11 3.39 4.10
CA ASP A 252 16.05 4.84 4.05
C ASP A 252 17.47 5.43 4.04
N ARG A 253 17.79 6.17 2.98
CA ARG A 253 19.08 6.83 2.74
C ARG A 253 19.05 8.32 3.10
N GLY A 254 17.97 8.81 3.70
CA GLY A 254 17.92 10.13 4.33
C GLY A 254 17.43 11.28 3.45
N GLY A 255 16.58 11.03 2.45
CA GLY A 255 15.94 12.10 1.68
C GLY A 255 15.27 11.64 0.38
N ALA A 256 14.43 12.49 -0.20
CA ALA A 256 13.64 12.18 -1.40
C ALA A 256 14.53 11.71 -2.57
N THR A 257 15.56 12.48 -2.92
CA THR A 257 16.50 12.12 -3.99
C THR A 257 17.29 10.85 -3.66
N ALA A 258 17.82 10.72 -2.44
CA ALA A 258 18.57 9.53 -2.05
C ALA A 258 17.70 8.24 -2.06
N ASN A 259 16.40 8.41 -1.79
CA ASN A 259 15.38 7.36 -1.82
C ASN A 259 14.66 7.24 -3.17
N HIS A 260 15.08 7.98 -4.20
CA HIS A 260 14.48 7.92 -5.55
C HIS A 260 12.97 8.19 -5.56
N MET A 261 12.53 9.13 -4.71
CA MET A 261 11.13 9.56 -4.63
C MET A 261 10.79 10.64 -5.66
N ASP A 262 11.81 11.29 -6.24
CA ASP A 262 11.68 12.42 -7.16
C ASP A 262 12.24 12.14 -8.57
N HIS A 263 12.77 10.93 -8.79
CA HIS A 263 13.18 10.42 -10.10
C HIS A 263 13.15 8.89 -10.17
N PRO A 264 12.63 8.31 -11.26
CA PRO A 264 13.02 6.96 -11.65
C PRO A 264 14.50 6.92 -12.01
N HIS A 265 15.22 5.99 -11.40
CA HIS A 265 16.59 5.66 -11.79
C HIS A 265 16.58 4.35 -12.55
N VAL A 266 17.18 4.33 -13.74
CA VAL A 266 17.23 3.17 -14.61
C VAL A 266 18.66 2.87 -14.98
N ASN A 267 19.07 1.63 -14.72
CA ASN A 267 20.34 1.09 -15.14
C ASN A 267 20.16 0.19 -16.36
N TYR A 268 21.15 0.19 -17.25
CA TYR A 268 21.11 -0.52 -18.53
C TYR A 268 22.31 -1.47 -18.66
N ARG A 269 22.11 -2.53 -19.44
CA ARG A 269 23.15 -3.50 -19.79
C ARG A 269 24.07 -2.90 -20.84
N ALA A 270 25.38 -3.17 -20.75
CA ALA A 270 26.38 -2.57 -21.63
C ALA A 270 26.26 -2.93 -23.13
N GLY A 271 25.46 -3.93 -23.46
CA GLY A 271 25.31 -4.47 -24.83
C GLY A 271 26.38 -5.48 -25.20
#